data_AF-A0A8J9TPQ0-F1
#
_entry.id   AF-A0A8J9TPQ0-F1
#
_cell.length_a   1.000
_cell.length_b   1.000
_cell.length_c   1.000
_cell.angle_alpha   90.00
_cell.angle_beta   90.00
_cell.angle_gamma   90.00
#
_symmetry.space_group_name_H-M   'P 1'
#
loop_
_entity.id
_entity.type
_entity.pdbx_description
1 polymer ?
#
loop_
_entity_poly.entity_id
_entity_poly.type
_entity_poly.pdbx_seq_one_letter_code
_entity_poly.pdbx_strand_id
1 'polypeptide(L)'
;QRQTWNDQKRVIHGTINRLNLQTIKPLVHDLFAKVNLVRLRGVLAKSILQAAVSAPSYNAVYAALVAVLNTKLPEVGELVTIRAILAFRRHFRRREKTSCVAMALFLGHLFHQAVTHELLILQILTVLLDGDPTDDSVQVAVQLLSTTGYALLEVTPAGVRAVLERLRGLLHEGSLSSRVEYQMETLLKLRKEGFRSHPPIPKELDLVEQDDQITFEISLDDEDLRKQEELDVFAVDPEYAQNETEWGIIRAEILGLGSDDDEEEEEDSSSGESGDEDGAGDDNEG
;
A
#
# COMPACT_ATOMS: atom_id res chain seq x y z
N GLN A 1 10.73 -24.94 -3.09
CA GLN A 1 10.96 -23.56 -3.58
C GLN A 1 9.86 -23.03 -4.50
N ARG A 2 9.76 -23.44 -5.79
CA ARG A 2 8.77 -22.88 -6.75
C ARG A 2 7.33 -23.04 -6.28
N GLN A 3 7.00 -24.22 -5.74
CA GLN A 3 5.67 -24.52 -5.20
C GLN A 3 5.33 -23.58 -4.04
N THR A 4 6.20 -23.51 -3.02
CA THR A 4 6.09 -22.60 -1.87
C THR A 4 5.89 -21.13 -2.30
N TRP A 5 6.68 -20.66 -3.27
CA TRP A 5 6.52 -19.31 -3.84
C TRP A 5 5.12 -19.08 -4.41
N ASN A 6 4.61 -20.04 -5.19
CA ASN A 6 3.28 -19.94 -5.79
C ASN A 6 2.17 -19.96 -4.73
N ASP A 7 2.31 -20.79 -3.69
CA ASP A 7 1.34 -20.88 -2.60
C ASP A 7 1.30 -19.58 -1.77
N GLN A 8 2.47 -19.06 -1.37
CA GLN A 8 2.59 -17.78 -0.66
C GLN A 8 2.09 -16.59 -1.50
N LYS A 9 2.35 -16.59 -2.82
CA LYS A 9 1.79 -15.59 -3.74
C LYS A 9 0.26 -15.62 -3.76
N ARG A 10 -0.36 -16.81 -3.70
CA ARG A 10 -1.84 -16.91 -3.59
C ARG A 10 -2.33 -16.32 -2.27
N VAL A 11 -1.61 -16.54 -1.17
CA VAL A 11 -1.93 -15.93 0.13
C VAL A 11 -1.90 -14.41 0.03
N ILE A 12 -0.84 -13.81 -0.54
CA ILE A 12 -0.73 -12.36 -0.75
C ILE A 12 -1.95 -11.83 -1.51
N HIS A 13 -2.26 -12.40 -2.68
CA HIS A 13 -3.38 -11.93 -3.49
C HIS A 13 -4.72 -12.09 -2.75
N GLY A 14 -4.92 -13.21 -2.05
CA GLY A 14 -6.12 -13.46 -1.25
C GLY A 14 -6.26 -12.51 -0.06
N THR A 15 -5.14 -12.08 0.54
CA THR A 15 -5.11 -11.07 1.59
C THR A 15 -5.49 -9.69 1.04
N ILE A 16 -4.83 -9.22 -0.01
CA ILE A 16 -5.10 -7.89 -0.58
C ILE A 16 -6.54 -7.75 -1.08
N ASN A 17 -7.10 -8.80 -1.70
CA ASN A 17 -8.48 -8.78 -2.22
C ASN A 17 -9.55 -8.75 -1.11
N ARG A 18 -9.24 -9.27 0.09
CA ARG A 18 -10.18 -9.33 1.23
C ARG A 18 -9.96 -8.20 2.23
N LEU A 19 -8.95 -7.36 2.02
CA LEU A 19 -8.53 -6.34 2.97
C LEU A 19 -9.58 -5.21 3.07
N ASN A 20 -10.07 -4.98 4.29
CA ASN A 20 -10.96 -3.88 4.65
C ASN A 20 -10.80 -3.53 6.14
N LEU A 21 -11.56 -2.54 6.63
CA LEU A 21 -11.49 -2.07 8.03
C LEU A 21 -11.67 -3.18 9.08
N GLN A 22 -12.50 -4.19 8.79
CA GLN A 22 -12.82 -5.27 9.74
C GLN A 22 -11.83 -6.42 9.64
N THR A 23 -11.23 -6.64 8.46
CA THR A 23 -10.38 -7.80 8.18
C THR A 23 -8.88 -7.49 8.29
N ILE A 24 -8.48 -6.22 8.35
CA ILE A 24 -7.05 -5.83 8.35
C ILE A 24 -6.24 -6.52 9.45
N LYS A 25 -6.71 -6.51 10.70
CA LYS A 25 -5.97 -7.10 11.83
C LYS A 25 -5.70 -8.60 11.66
N PRO A 26 -6.71 -9.47 11.46
CA PRO A 26 -6.45 -10.90 11.27
C PRO A 26 -5.68 -11.19 9.97
N LEU A 27 -5.90 -10.42 8.90
CA LEU A 27 -5.19 -10.64 7.63
C LEU A 27 -3.71 -10.24 7.68
N VAL A 28 -3.35 -9.22 8.45
CA VAL A 28 -1.95 -8.83 8.70
C VAL A 28 -1.23 -9.94 9.46
N HIS A 29 -1.84 -10.47 10.52
CA HIS A 29 -1.29 -11.61 11.27
C HIS A 29 -1.08 -12.83 10.36
N ASP A 30 -2.11 -13.20 9.58
CA ASP A 30 -2.02 -14.28 8.60
C ASP A 30 -0.91 -14.05 7.56
N LEU A 31 -0.68 -12.80 7.15
CA LEU A 31 0.35 -12.45 6.20
C LEU A 31 1.75 -12.69 6.79
N PHE A 32 2.02 -12.26 8.02
CA PHE A 32 3.28 -12.55 8.72
C PHE A 32 3.48 -14.05 8.98
N ALA A 33 2.42 -14.76 9.37
CA ALA A 33 2.52 -16.19 9.69
C ALA A 33 2.81 -17.05 8.45
N LYS A 34 2.15 -16.76 7.33
CA LYS A 34 2.09 -17.69 6.17
C LYS A 34 3.02 -17.32 5.02
N VAL A 35 3.56 -16.09 4.97
CA VAL A 35 4.32 -15.59 3.83
C VAL A 35 5.72 -15.18 4.26
N ASN A 36 6.75 -15.64 3.55
CA ASN A 36 8.09 -15.08 3.68
C ASN A 36 8.12 -13.69 3.02
N LEU A 37 7.87 -12.65 3.81
CA LEU A 37 7.70 -11.28 3.31
C LEU A 37 9.03 -10.67 2.84
N VAL A 38 10.17 -11.10 3.37
CA VAL A 38 11.49 -10.70 2.86
C VAL A 38 11.63 -11.17 1.42
N ARG A 39 11.31 -12.44 1.15
CA ARG A 39 11.42 -13.04 -0.18
C ARG A 39 10.36 -12.56 -1.16
N LEU A 40 9.11 -12.37 -0.69
CA LEU A 40 7.95 -12.05 -1.54
C LEU A 40 7.61 -10.54 -1.56
N ARG A 41 8.45 -9.66 -0.99
CA ARG A 41 8.20 -8.21 -0.93
C ARG A 41 7.86 -7.57 -2.28
N GLY A 42 8.49 -8.02 -3.37
CA GLY A 42 8.18 -7.54 -4.72
C GLY A 42 6.75 -7.90 -5.15
N VAL A 43 6.35 -9.15 -4.93
CA VAL A 43 4.99 -9.63 -5.22
C VAL A 43 3.95 -8.89 -4.38
N LEU A 44 4.22 -8.69 -3.09
CA LEU A 44 3.36 -7.93 -2.19
C LEU A 44 3.20 -6.48 -2.63
N ALA A 45 4.31 -5.77 -2.84
CA ALA A 45 4.29 -4.39 -3.29
C ALA A 45 3.53 -4.24 -4.62
N LYS A 46 3.78 -5.14 -5.58
CA LYS A 46 3.04 -5.17 -6.85
C LYS A 46 1.54 -5.35 -6.63
N SER A 47 1.14 -6.29 -5.78
CA SER A 47 -0.28 -6.57 -5.50
C SER A 47 -0.97 -5.37 -4.84
N ILE A 48 -0.30 -4.70 -3.89
CA ILE A 48 -0.81 -3.49 -3.23
C ILE A 48 -1.00 -2.36 -4.25
N LEU A 49 0.01 -2.07 -5.07
CA LEU A 49 -0.06 -0.98 -6.06
C LEU A 49 -1.14 -1.24 -7.12
N GLN A 50 -1.28 -2.48 -7.58
CA GLN A 50 -2.35 -2.84 -8.52
C GLN A 50 -3.73 -2.63 -7.89
N ALA A 51 -3.91 -3.08 -6.64
CA ALA A 51 -5.15 -2.91 -5.90
C ALA A 51 -5.47 -1.43 -5.63
N ALA A 52 -4.48 -0.62 -5.28
CA ALA A 52 -4.63 0.81 -5.06
C ALA A 52 -5.13 1.55 -6.32
N VAL A 53 -4.71 1.11 -7.51
CA VAL A 53 -5.20 1.67 -8.78
C VAL A 53 -6.60 1.14 -9.14
N SER A 54 -6.86 -0.17 -8.96
CA SER A 54 -8.15 -0.77 -9.35
C SER A 54 -9.29 -0.50 -8.36
N ALA A 55 -8.96 -0.28 -7.08
CA ALA A 55 -9.92 -0.07 -6.00
C ALA A 55 -9.50 1.10 -5.07
N PRO A 56 -9.43 2.35 -5.59
CA PRO A 56 -8.88 3.49 -4.84
C PRO A 56 -9.62 3.83 -3.54
N SER A 57 -10.88 3.42 -3.40
CA SER A 57 -11.67 3.58 -2.17
C SER A 57 -11.07 2.85 -0.96
N TYR A 58 -10.18 1.88 -1.19
CA TYR A 58 -9.50 1.12 -0.14
C TYR A 58 -8.07 1.62 0.13
N ASN A 59 -7.62 2.71 -0.50
CA ASN A 59 -6.25 3.21 -0.36
C ASN A 59 -5.83 3.47 1.10
N ALA A 60 -6.75 3.97 1.94
CA ALA A 60 -6.47 4.15 3.37
C ALA A 60 -6.16 2.82 4.08
N VAL A 61 -6.87 1.74 3.72
CA VAL A 61 -6.67 0.40 4.28
C VAL A 61 -5.36 -0.21 3.77
N TYR A 62 -5.05 -0.03 2.48
CA TYR A 62 -3.77 -0.46 1.92
C TYR A 62 -2.59 0.26 2.57
N ALA A 63 -2.71 1.57 2.80
CA ALA A 63 -1.68 2.34 3.50
C ALA A 63 -1.50 1.89 4.96
N ALA A 64 -2.59 1.57 5.68
CA ALA A 64 -2.53 1.04 7.03
C ALA A 64 -1.82 -0.33 7.08
N LEU A 65 -2.08 -1.22 6.11
CA LEU A 65 -1.34 -2.47 5.96
C LEU A 65 0.16 -2.20 5.76
N VAL A 66 0.51 -1.26 4.88
CA VAL A 66 1.91 -0.89 4.63
C VAL A 66 2.55 -0.34 5.90
N ALA A 67 1.84 0.47 6.69
CA ALA A 67 2.35 1.02 7.94
C ALA A 67 2.71 -0.07 8.96
N VAL A 68 1.83 -1.07 9.15
CA VAL A 68 2.11 -2.20 10.05
C VAL A 68 3.27 -3.05 9.55
N LEU A 69 3.36 -3.28 8.24
CA LEU A 69 4.49 -4.01 7.64
C LEU A 69 5.80 -3.24 7.83
N ASN A 70 5.76 -1.92 7.64
CA ASN A 70 6.91 -1.04 7.69
C ASN A 70 7.60 -1.02 9.05
N THR A 71 6.86 -1.14 10.16
CA THR A 71 7.46 -1.17 11.50
C THR A 71 8.25 -2.44 11.80
N LYS A 72 7.98 -3.53 11.07
CA LYS A 72 8.64 -4.83 11.26
C LYS A 72 9.62 -5.16 10.14
N LEU A 73 9.34 -4.70 8.92
CA LEU A 73 10.11 -4.95 7.70
C LEU A 73 10.16 -3.64 6.87
N PRO A 74 11.01 -2.66 7.25
CA PRO A 74 11.08 -1.36 6.60
C PRO A 74 11.34 -1.44 5.09
N GLU A 75 12.08 -2.46 4.64
CA GLU A 75 12.38 -2.69 3.22
C GLU A 75 11.11 -2.93 2.38
N VAL A 76 10.02 -3.41 3.00
CA VAL A 76 8.71 -3.54 2.34
C VAL A 76 8.07 -2.16 2.18
N GLY A 77 8.07 -1.35 3.23
CA GLY A 77 7.52 0.00 3.21
C GLY A 77 8.25 0.91 2.22
N GLU A 78 9.58 0.83 2.22
CA GLU A 78 10.45 1.56 1.30
C GLU A 78 10.16 1.15 -0.16
N LEU A 79 10.14 -0.15 -0.45
CA LEU A 79 9.87 -0.66 -1.80
C LEU A 79 8.49 -0.25 -2.32
N VAL A 80 7.45 -0.30 -1.48
CA VAL A 80 6.10 0.16 -1.83
C VAL A 80 6.11 1.65 -2.16
N THR A 81 6.76 2.46 -1.31
CA THR A 81 6.87 3.91 -1.49
C THR A 81 7.58 4.26 -2.80
N ILE A 82 8.76 3.70 -3.03
CA ILE A 82 9.55 3.89 -4.26
C ILE A 82 8.72 3.54 -5.50
N ARG A 83 8.07 2.37 -5.49
CA ARG A 83 7.26 1.94 -6.63
C ARG A 83 6.04 2.84 -6.83
N ALA A 84 5.42 3.33 -5.76
CA ALA A 84 4.27 4.24 -5.83
C ALA A 84 4.65 5.59 -6.44
N ILE A 85 5.80 6.16 -6.03
CA ILE A 85 6.37 7.37 -6.63
C ILE A 85 6.61 7.17 -8.13
N LEU A 86 7.28 6.08 -8.51
CA LEU A 86 7.57 5.78 -9.91
C LEU A 86 6.30 5.52 -10.74
N ALA A 87 5.28 4.90 -10.14
CA ALA A 87 3.97 4.72 -10.76
C ALA A 87 3.27 6.06 -10.98
N PHE A 88 3.25 6.95 -9.98
CA PHE A 88 2.70 8.30 -10.11
C PHE A 88 3.41 9.07 -11.25
N ARG A 89 4.74 9.13 -11.25
CA ARG A 89 5.54 9.78 -12.31
C ARG A 89 5.16 9.24 -13.70
N ARG A 90 4.98 7.92 -13.83
CA ARG A 90 4.58 7.28 -15.08
C ARG A 90 3.16 7.67 -15.50
N HIS A 91 2.18 7.54 -14.62
CA HIS A 91 0.78 7.84 -14.92
C HIS A 91 0.58 9.33 -15.25
N PHE A 92 1.27 10.22 -14.55
CA PHE A 92 1.28 11.66 -14.82
C PHE A 92 1.86 11.96 -16.21
N ARG A 93 3.06 11.44 -16.53
CA ARG A 93 3.68 11.62 -17.85
C ARG A 93 2.83 11.10 -19.00
N ARG A 94 2.10 10.00 -18.78
CA ARG A 94 1.21 9.38 -19.77
C ARG A 94 -0.20 9.98 -19.82
N ARG A 95 -0.49 10.96 -18.97
CA ARG A 95 -1.82 11.59 -18.85
C ARG A 95 -2.92 10.58 -18.52
N GLU A 96 -2.59 9.54 -17.75
CA GLU A 96 -3.53 8.52 -17.29
C GLU A 96 -4.24 9.01 -16.01
N LYS A 97 -5.18 9.94 -16.16
CA LYS A 97 -5.82 10.68 -15.05
C LYS A 97 -6.29 9.79 -13.90
N THR A 98 -7.09 8.74 -14.18
CA THR A 98 -7.67 7.88 -13.15
C THR A 98 -6.59 7.21 -12.30
N SER A 99 -5.56 6.66 -12.94
CA SER A 99 -4.43 6.02 -12.26
C SER A 99 -3.53 7.03 -11.56
N CYS A 100 -3.39 8.24 -12.12
CA CYS A 100 -2.67 9.34 -11.48
C CYS A 100 -3.36 9.76 -10.17
N VAL A 101 -4.68 9.97 -10.19
CA VAL A 101 -5.48 10.24 -8.98
C VAL A 101 -5.34 9.13 -7.96
N ALA A 102 -5.53 7.86 -8.38
CA ALA A 102 -5.45 6.73 -7.47
C ALA A 102 -4.08 6.63 -6.77
N MET A 103 -2.99 6.81 -7.51
CA MET A 103 -1.64 6.74 -6.94
C MET A 103 -1.30 7.97 -6.08
N ALA A 104 -1.73 9.17 -6.48
CA ALA A 104 -1.56 10.38 -5.68
C ALA A 104 -2.28 10.25 -4.33
N LEU A 105 -3.53 9.75 -4.33
CA LEU A 105 -4.27 9.51 -3.09
C LEU A 105 -3.64 8.40 -2.25
N PHE A 106 -3.12 7.33 -2.87
CA PHE A 106 -2.41 6.28 -2.15
C PHE A 106 -1.17 6.83 -1.43
N LEU A 107 -0.35 7.63 -2.10
CA LEU A 107 0.78 8.35 -1.48
C LEU A 107 0.31 9.29 -0.36
N GLY A 108 -0.80 10.00 -0.54
CA GLY A 108 -1.42 10.81 0.51
C GLY A 108 -1.83 10.00 1.75
N HIS A 109 -2.33 8.79 1.57
CA HIS A 109 -2.66 7.89 2.68
C HIS A 109 -1.41 7.28 3.34
N LEU A 110 -0.31 7.05 2.61
CA LEU A 110 0.98 6.69 3.21
C LEU A 110 1.52 7.82 4.09
N PHE A 111 1.36 9.08 3.66
CA PHE A 111 1.66 10.24 4.50
C PHE A 111 0.79 10.28 5.76
N HIS A 112 -0.52 10.04 5.65
CA HIS A 112 -1.38 9.98 6.83
C HIS A 112 -0.92 8.94 7.84
N GLN A 113 -0.41 7.80 7.37
CA GLN A 113 0.10 6.71 8.20
C GLN A 113 1.58 6.90 8.62
N ALA A 114 2.14 8.09 8.42
CA ALA A 114 3.53 8.43 8.71
C ALA A 114 4.58 7.53 8.02
N VAL A 115 4.22 6.85 6.92
CA VAL A 115 5.17 6.06 6.12
C VAL A 115 6.02 6.97 5.24
N THR A 116 5.47 8.08 4.76
CA THR A 116 6.18 9.05 3.90
C THR A 116 6.12 10.46 4.49
N HIS A 117 7.22 11.19 4.40
CA HIS A 117 7.30 12.57 4.84
C HIS A 117 6.38 13.50 4.03
N GLU A 118 5.83 14.56 4.64
CA GLU A 118 4.87 15.49 4.01
C GLU A 118 5.43 16.21 2.78
N LEU A 119 6.75 16.34 2.70
CA LEU A 119 7.46 16.98 1.58
C LEU A 119 7.14 16.27 0.27
N LEU A 120 6.97 14.95 0.27
CA LEU A 120 6.58 14.20 -0.91
C LEU A 120 5.21 14.67 -1.44
N ILE A 121 4.24 14.90 -0.55
CA ILE A 121 2.91 15.39 -0.93
C ILE A 121 2.98 16.82 -1.49
N LEU A 122 3.79 17.69 -0.88
CA LEU A 122 4.01 19.05 -1.39
C LEU A 122 4.69 19.06 -2.76
N GLN A 123 5.67 18.19 -2.99
CA GLN A 123 6.31 18.03 -4.29
C GLN A 123 5.32 17.55 -5.35
N ILE A 124 4.46 16.58 -5.03
CA ILE A 124 3.41 16.10 -5.94
C ILE A 124 2.46 17.24 -6.30
N LEU A 125 1.97 17.99 -5.31
CA LEU A 125 1.11 19.16 -5.54
C LEU A 125 1.81 20.23 -6.39
N THR A 126 3.10 20.44 -6.17
CA THR A 126 3.90 21.41 -6.94
C THR A 126 3.99 20.99 -8.41
N VAL A 127 4.38 19.75 -8.70
CA VAL A 127 4.50 19.23 -10.08
C VAL A 127 3.14 19.24 -10.80
N LEU A 128 2.04 18.98 -10.10
CA LEU A 128 0.70 19.03 -10.69
C LEU A 128 0.25 20.46 -11.05
N LEU A 129 0.83 21.49 -10.42
CA LEU A 129 0.42 22.89 -10.59
C LEU A 129 1.48 23.77 -11.27
N ASP A 130 2.61 23.17 -11.65
CA ASP A 130 3.72 23.85 -12.29
C ASP A 130 3.41 24.24 -13.74
N GLY A 131 4.01 25.34 -14.22
CA GLY A 131 3.84 25.84 -15.59
C GLY A 131 2.40 26.24 -15.94
N ASP A 132 1.86 25.66 -17.01
CA ASP A 132 0.46 25.83 -17.46
C ASP A 132 -0.29 24.50 -17.27
N PRO A 133 -0.85 24.25 -16.07
CA PRO A 133 -1.40 22.95 -15.71
C PRO A 133 -2.74 22.71 -16.42
N THR A 134 -2.94 21.48 -16.87
CA THR A 134 -4.23 21.08 -17.46
C THR A 134 -5.31 20.94 -16.41
N ASP A 135 -6.58 21.04 -16.83
CA ASP A 135 -7.75 20.73 -16.00
C ASP A 135 -7.62 19.41 -15.22
N ASP A 136 -7.09 18.37 -15.87
CA ASP A 136 -6.87 17.07 -15.23
C ASP A 136 -5.83 17.14 -14.11
N SER A 137 -4.73 17.88 -14.33
CA SER A 137 -3.67 18.06 -13.34
C SER A 137 -4.16 18.84 -12.13
N VAL A 138 -4.88 19.94 -12.37
CA VAL A 138 -5.51 20.74 -11.31
C VAL A 138 -6.54 19.91 -10.55
N GLN A 139 -7.35 19.10 -11.23
CA GLN A 139 -8.32 18.22 -10.59
C GLN A 139 -7.63 17.15 -9.69
N VAL A 140 -6.48 16.62 -10.10
CA VAL A 140 -5.71 15.68 -9.25
C VAL A 140 -5.19 16.41 -8.01
N ALA A 141 -4.62 17.61 -8.17
CA ALA A 141 -4.11 18.42 -7.07
C ALA A 141 -5.22 18.80 -6.07
N VAL A 142 -6.39 19.20 -6.57
CA VAL A 142 -7.56 19.54 -5.74
C VAL A 142 -8.02 18.34 -4.91
N GLN A 143 -8.06 17.13 -5.49
CA GLN A 143 -8.43 15.92 -4.75
C GLN A 143 -7.37 15.57 -3.70
N LEU A 144 -6.09 15.57 -4.08
CA LEU A 144 -5.01 15.26 -3.16
C LEU A 144 -4.99 16.23 -1.96
N LEU A 145 -5.11 17.54 -2.21
CA LEU A 145 -5.15 18.54 -1.15
C LEU A 145 -6.44 18.48 -0.33
N SER A 146 -7.57 18.09 -0.91
CA SER A 146 -8.81 17.86 -0.16
C SER A 146 -8.66 16.70 0.84
N THR A 147 -7.96 15.63 0.44
CA THR A 147 -7.69 14.46 1.28
C THR A 147 -6.63 14.74 2.34
N THR A 148 -5.51 15.36 1.97
CA THR A 148 -4.32 15.53 2.84
C THR A 148 -4.28 16.86 3.58
N GLY A 149 -5.18 17.79 3.25
CA GLY A 149 -5.14 19.17 3.73
C GLY A 149 -5.23 19.30 5.24
N TYR A 150 -5.95 18.41 5.94
CA TYR A 150 -6.01 18.42 7.40
C TYR A 150 -4.62 18.15 8.01
N ALA A 151 -4.01 17.01 7.65
CA ALA A 151 -2.70 16.63 8.16
C ALA A 151 -1.60 17.61 7.72
N LEU A 152 -1.63 18.08 6.47
CA LEU A 152 -0.68 19.10 6.00
C LEU A 152 -0.81 20.43 6.74
N LEU A 153 -2.01 20.81 7.22
CA LEU A 153 -2.16 22.03 8.01
C LEU A 153 -1.52 21.92 9.40
N GLU A 154 -1.51 20.72 9.99
CA GLU A 154 -0.89 20.48 11.30
C GLU A 154 0.65 20.51 11.19
N VAL A 155 1.21 19.89 10.15
CA VAL A 155 2.68 19.77 10.01
C VAL A 155 3.32 20.90 9.20
N THR A 156 2.65 21.39 8.14
CA THR A 156 3.19 22.40 7.22
C THR A 156 2.15 23.43 6.75
N PRO A 157 1.65 24.31 7.65
CA PRO A 157 0.69 25.35 7.27
C PRO A 157 1.21 26.30 6.17
N ALA A 158 2.53 26.50 6.10
CA ALA A 158 3.18 27.30 5.07
C ALA A 158 3.12 26.62 3.69
N GLY A 159 3.34 25.30 3.62
CA GLY A 159 3.21 24.52 2.38
C GLY A 159 1.79 24.57 1.82
N VAL A 160 0.78 24.35 2.66
CA VAL A 160 -0.63 24.47 2.27
C VAL A 160 -0.96 25.87 1.75
N ARG A 161 -0.42 26.92 2.38
CA ARG A 161 -0.62 28.31 1.94
C ARG A 161 -0.05 28.54 0.53
N ALA A 162 1.16 28.04 0.26
CA ALA A 162 1.80 28.18 -1.05
C ALA A 162 0.99 27.50 -2.17
N VAL A 163 0.53 26.26 -1.94
CA VAL A 163 -0.30 25.52 -2.90
C VAL A 163 -1.63 26.24 -3.17
N LEU A 164 -2.29 26.74 -2.12
CA LEU A 164 -3.54 27.50 -2.27
C LEU A 164 -3.36 28.81 -3.02
N GLU A 165 -2.22 29.49 -2.86
CA GLU A 165 -1.93 30.70 -3.60
C GLU A 165 -1.76 30.42 -5.09
N ARG A 166 -1.04 29.34 -5.44
CA ARG A 166 -0.92 28.91 -6.83
C ARG A 166 -2.28 28.61 -7.46
N LEU A 167 -3.14 27.90 -6.74
CA LEU A 167 -4.52 27.60 -7.15
C LEU A 167 -5.34 28.90 -7.38
N ARG A 168 -5.23 29.90 -6.50
CA ARG A 168 -5.91 31.19 -6.72
C ARG A 168 -5.42 31.92 -7.97
N GLY A 169 -4.11 31.88 -8.24
CA GLY A 169 -3.54 32.43 -9.47
C GLY A 169 -4.22 31.85 -10.71
N LEU A 170 -4.34 30.51 -10.78
CA LEU A 170 -4.99 29.81 -11.89
C LEU A 170 -6.47 30.18 -12.07
N LEU A 171 -7.21 30.41 -10.97
CA LEU A 171 -8.59 30.91 -11.06
C LEU A 171 -8.68 32.32 -11.64
N HIS A 172 -7.73 33.20 -11.29
CA HIS A 172 -7.71 34.56 -11.81
C HIS A 172 -7.27 34.63 -13.28
N GLU A 173 -6.44 33.70 -13.74
CA GLU A 173 -6.03 33.58 -15.15
C GLU A 173 -7.22 33.22 -16.07
N GLY A 174 -8.25 32.55 -15.54
CA GLY A 174 -9.50 32.27 -16.26
C GLY A 174 -9.37 31.24 -17.39
N SER A 175 -8.34 30.40 -17.36
CA SER A 175 -8.07 29.36 -18.37
C SER A 175 -8.69 27.99 -18.04
N LEU A 176 -9.23 27.83 -16.83
CA LEU A 176 -9.80 26.57 -16.34
C LEU A 176 -11.25 26.38 -16.82
N SER A 177 -11.68 25.12 -17.01
CA SER A 177 -13.10 24.88 -17.24
C SER A 177 -13.95 25.13 -16.00
N SER A 178 -15.22 25.47 -16.20
CA SER A 178 -16.19 25.69 -15.11
C SER A 178 -16.33 24.50 -14.15
N ARG A 179 -16.01 23.28 -14.61
CA ARG A 179 -15.98 22.09 -13.75
C ARG A 179 -14.84 22.16 -12.73
N VAL A 180 -13.64 22.55 -13.17
CA VAL A 180 -12.46 22.65 -12.29
C VAL A 180 -12.63 23.83 -11.34
N GLU A 181 -13.14 24.96 -11.83
CA GLU A 181 -13.46 26.12 -11.00
C GLU A 181 -14.38 25.74 -9.83
N TYR A 182 -15.46 25.00 -10.09
CA TYR A 182 -16.38 24.51 -9.04
C TYR A 182 -15.69 23.60 -8.02
N GLN A 183 -14.78 22.73 -8.46
CA GLN A 183 -14.00 21.87 -7.58
C GLN A 183 -13.06 22.70 -6.68
N MET A 184 -12.45 23.75 -7.23
CA MET A 184 -11.60 24.66 -6.48
C MET A 184 -12.39 25.49 -5.46
N GLU A 185 -13.58 25.98 -5.82
CA GLU A 185 -14.47 26.64 -4.86
C GLU A 185 -14.83 25.71 -3.69
N THR A 186 -15.09 24.43 -3.99
CA THR A 186 -15.38 23.40 -2.99
C THR A 186 -14.18 23.19 -2.06
N LEU A 187 -12.97 23.08 -2.61
CA LEU A 187 -11.73 23.02 -1.85
C LEU A 187 -11.51 24.25 -0.96
N LEU A 188 -11.80 25.45 -1.45
CA LEU A 188 -11.66 26.68 -0.67
C LEU A 188 -12.66 26.73 0.50
N LYS A 189 -13.87 26.18 0.33
CA LYS A 189 -14.83 25.99 1.44
C LYS A 189 -14.31 25.00 2.47
N LEU A 190 -13.83 23.83 2.03
CA LEU A 190 -13.18 22.84 2.91
C LEU A 190 -12.02 23.44 3.71
N ARG A 191 -11.19 24.27 3.05
CA ARG A 191 -10.08 24.96 3.71
C ARG A 191 -10.54 25.95 4.78
N LYS A 192 -11.64 26.69 4.57
CA LYS A 192 -12.21 27.62 5.57
C LYS A 192 -12.67 26.88 6.82
N GLU A 193 -13.17 25.66 6.65
CA GLU A 193 -13.55 24.77 7.74
C GLU A 193 -12.35 24.05 8.37
N GLY A 194 -11.14 24.26 7.85
CA GLY A 194 -9.91 23.60 8.32
C GLY A 194 -9.87 22.11 7.99
N PHE A 195 -10.53 21.66 6.93
CA PHE A 195 -10.61 20.25 6.50
C PHE A 195 -11.17 19.28 7.56
N ARG A 196 -11.88 19.77 8.57
CA ARG A 196 -12.38 18.97 9.71
C ARG A 196 -13.26 17.78 9.31
N SER A 197 -13.87 17.82 8.14
CA SER A 197 -14.69 16.73 7.57
C SER A 197 -13.86 15.55 7.06
N HIS A 198 -12.53 15.68 6.99
CA HIS A 198 -11.61 14.67 6.44
C HIS A 198 -10.53 14.35 7.49
N PRO A 199 -10.85 13.62 8.57
CA PRO A 199 -9.83 13.15 9.50
C PRO A 199 -8.83 12.24 8.77
N PRO A 200 -7.52 12.36 9.05
CA PRO A 200 -6.49 11.71 8.23
C PRO A 200 -6.49 10.19 8.37
N ILE A 201 -6.69 9.67 9.58
CA ILE A 201 -6.71 8.24 9.87
C ILE A 201 -8.01 7.90 10.64
N PRO A 202 -8.87 7.00 10.10
CA PRO A 202 -9.93 6.38 10.88
C PRO A 202 -9.37 5.57 12.05
N LYS A 203 -10.05 5.56 13.20
CA LYS A 203 -9.56 4.86 14.41
C LYS A 203 -9.28 3.38 14.20
N GLU A 204 -10.01 2.73 13.30
CA GLU A 204 -9.84 1.33 12.96
C GLU A 204 -8.53 1.04 12.19
N LEU A 205 -7.97 2.08 11.58
CA LEU A 205 -6.73 2.03 10.79
C LEU A 205 -5.51 2.61 11.53
N ASP A 206 -5.72 3.11 12.74
CA ASP A 206 -4.66 3.56 13.64
C ASP A 206 -4.10 2.34 14.40
N LEU A 207 -3.21 1.61 13.72
CA LEU A 207 -2.71 0.30 14.14
C LEU A 207 -1.27 0.32 14.64
N VAL A 208 -0.58 1.45 14.50
CA VAL A 208 0.85 1.60 14.78
C VAL A 208 1.04 2.75 15.75
N GLU A 209 1.66 2.48 16.89
CA GLU A 209 1.99 3.50 17.87
C GLU A 209 2.99 4.51 17.29
N GLN A 210 2.88 5.77 17.69
CA GLN A 210 3.68 6.86 17.13
C GLN A 210 5.19 6.63 17.24
N ASP A 211 5.65 6.04 18.35
CA ASP A 211 7.08 5.78 18.61
C ASP A 211 7.64 4.62 17.75
N ASP A 212 6.77 3.77 17.19
CA ASP A 212 7.14 2.66 16.30
C ASP A 212 7.09 3.06 14.81
N GLN A 213 6.63 4.26 14.47
CA GLN A 213 6.49 4.71 13.09
C GLN A 213 7.85 4.96 12.44
N ILE A 214 8.01 4.46 11.22
CA ILE A 214 9.21 4.67 10.40
C ILE A 214 8.82 5.50 9.17
N THR A 215 9.31 6.73 9.09
CA THR A 215 8.99 7.65 8.00
C THR A 215 10.13 7.74 7.00
N PHE A 216 9.82 7.54 5.72
CA PHE A 216 10.78 7.71 4.64
C PHE A 216 10.78 9.14 4.10
N GLU A 217 11.98 9.71 3.96
CA GLU A 217 12.25 11.00 3.31
C GLU A 217 12.71 10.78 1.86
N ILE A 218 11.84 10.17 1.03
CA ILE A 218 12.13 9.92 -0.40
C ILE A 218 11.55 11.06 -1.24
N SER A 219 12.37 11.63 -2.13
CA SER A 219 11.99 12.77 -2.96
C SER A 219 11.21 12.35 -4.21
N LEU A 220 10.28 13.21 -4.65
CA LEU A 220 9.55 13.01 -5.89
C LEU A 220 10.46 13.08 -7.13
N ASP A 221 11.65 13.66 -7.06
CA ASP A 221 12.57 13.85 -8.20
C ASP A 221 13.82 12.98 -8.14
N ASP A 222 14.02 12.17 -7.09
CA ASP A 222 15.16 11.24 -6.97
C ASP A 222 15.31 10.36 -8.22
N GLU A 223 16.49 10.37 -8.84
CA GLU A 223 16.76 9.69 -10.11
C GLU A 223 17.18 8.22 -9.93
N ASP A 224 17.70 7.88 -8.76
CA ASP A 224 18.27 6.56 -8.43
C ASP A 224 17.23 5.56 -7.88
N LEU A 225 15.95 5.96 -7.82
CA LEU A 225 14.83 5.11 -7.40
C LEU A 225 14.72 3.83 -8.24
N ARG A 226 14.89 2.67 -7.60
CA ARG A 226 14.83 1.36 -8.26
C ARG A 226 13.54 0.61 -7.94
N LYS A 227 12.81 0.19 -8.98
CA LYS A 227 11.62 -0.65 -8.82
C LYS A 227 11.92 -2.04 -8.30
N GLN A 228 13.12 -2.58 -8.56
CA GLN A 228 13.49 -3.97 -8.25
C GLN A 228 12.47 -4.97 -8.85
N GLU A 229 12.20 -4.89 -10.15
CA GLU A 229 11.17 -5.73 -10.84
C GLU A 229 11.53 -7.23 -10.82
N GLU A 230 12.81 -7.56 -10.66
CA GLU A 230 13.33 -8.90 -10.45
C GLU A 230 12.71 -9.61 -9.23
N LEU A 231 12.25 -8.86 -8.22
CA LEU A 231 11.58 -9.41 -7.03
C LEU A 231 10.14 -9.86 -7.29
N ASP A 232 9.57 -9.54 -8.45
CA ASP A 232 8.19 -9.92 -8.80
C ASP A 232 8.11 -11.35 -9.36
N VAL A 233 9.25 -11.90 -9.76
CA VAL A 233 9.37 -13.19 -10.45
C VAL A 233 10.12 -14.19 -9.59
N PHE A 234 9.76 -15.46 -9.75
CA PHE A 234 10.46 -16.52 -9.05
C PHE A 234 11.89 -16.65 -9.57
N ALA A 235 12.85 -16.62 -8.66
CA ALA A 235 14.23 -17.04 -8.88
C ALA A 235 14.58 -18.18 -7.92
N VAL A 236 15.38 -19.12 -8.40
CA VAL A 236 15.95 -20.16 -7.54
C VAL A 236 16.96 -19.50 -6.61
N ASP A 237 16.79 -19.73 -5.32
CA ASP A 237 17.67 -19.23 -4.29
C ASP A 237 18.64 -20.35 -3.87
N PRO A 238 19.96 -20.20 -4.12
CA PRO A 238 20.97 -21.17 -3.69
C PRO A 238 21.04 -21.32 -2.16
N GLU A 239 20.75 -20.25 -1.41
CA GLU A 239 20.83 -20.19 0.05
C GLU A 239 19.44 -20.34 0.71
N TYR A 240 18.48 -20.90 -0.03
CA TYR A 240 17.09 -20.98 0.39
C TYR A 240 16.88 -21.56 1.79
N ALA A 241 17.59 -22.63 2.16
CA ALA A 241 17.44 -23.24 3.47
C ALA A 241 17.84 -22.25 4.59
N GLN A 242 18.97 -21.57 4.43
CA GLN A 242 19.44 -20.57 5.38
C GLN A 242 18.48 -19.38 5.45
N ASN A 243 18.07 -18.83 4.31
CA ASN A 243 17.17 -17.69 4.25
C ASN A 243 15.78 -17.99 4.85
N GLU A 244 15.29 -19.23 4.73
CA GLU A 244 14.04 -19.64 5.39
C GLU A 244 14.22 -19.81 6.91
N THR A 245 15.39 -20.27 7.38
CA THR A 245 15.70 -20.28 8.82
C THR A 245 15.77 -18.87 9.39
N GLU A 246 16.47 -17.94 8.72
CA GLU A 246 16.55 -16.53 9.13
C GLU A 246 15.16 -15.88 9.15
N TRP A 247 14.33 -16.12 8.12
CA TRP A 247 12.94 -15.68 8.13
C TRP A 247 12.14 -16.30 9.28
N GLY A 248 12.36 -17.58 9.60
CA GLY A 248 11.70 -18.26 10.71
C GLY A 248 11.92 -17.55 12.05
N ILE A 249 13.15 -17.10 12.30
CA ILE A 249 13.53 -16.33 13.50
C ILE A 249 12.81 -14.98 13.52
N ILE A 250 12.93 -14.21 12.43
CA ILE A 250 12.28 -12.89 12.30
C ILE A 250 10.76 -13.02 12.49
N ARG A 251 10.15 -14.02 11.86
CA ARG A 251 8.71 -14.30 11.96
C ARG A 251 8.31 -14.63 13.39
N ALA A 252 9.08 -15.47 14.09
CA ALA A 252 8.79 -15.83 15.48
C ALA A 252 8.83 -14.60 16.40
N GLU A 253 9.83 -13.73 16.23
CA GLU A 253 9.93 -12.47 16.96
C GLU A 253 8.74 -11.55 16.69
N ILE A 254 8.37 -11.34 15.42
CA ILE A 254 7.22 -10.50 15.02
C ILE A 254 5.91 -11.00 15.64
N LEU A 255 5.71 -12.32 15.66
CA LEU A 255 4.49 -12.94 16.19
C LEU A 255 4.52 -13.15 17.71
N GLY A 256 5.63 -12.82 18.37
CA GLY A 256 5.80 -13.02 19.81
C GLY A 256 5.87 -14.49 20.23
N LEU A 257 6.33 -15.37 19.34
CA LEU A 257 6.44 -16.83 19.57
C LEU A 257 7.75 -17.20 20.30
N GLY A 258 8.27 -16.32 21.16
CA GLY A 258 9.61 -16.45 21.75
C GLY A 258 9.74 -17.56 22.81
N SER A 259 10.47 -18.62 22.44
CA SER A 259 11.29 -19.55 23.24
C SER A 259 10.71 -20.26 24.48
N ASP A 260 9.41 -20.48 24.57
CA ASP A 260 8.83 -21.47 25.53
C ASP A 260 8.06 -22.61 24.82
N ASP A 261 8.02 -22.61 23.47
CA ASP A 261 7.33 -23.64 22.66
C ASP A 261 8.32 -24.55 21.90
N ASP A 262 9.49 -24.82 22.48
CA ASP A 262 10.34 -25.95 22.07
C ASP A 262 9.83 -27.24 22.75
N GLU A 263 8.58 -27.66 22.53
CA GLU A 263 8.10 -29.02 22.88
C GLU A 263 6.68 -29.36 22.36
N GLU A 264 6.38 -29.13 21.07
CA GLU A 264 5.35 -29.97 20.41
C GLU A 264 5.91 -30.50 19.09
N GLU A 265 6.51 -31.69 19.20
CA GLU A 265 6.94 -32.53 18.10
C GLU A 265 5.81 -32.70 17.07
N GLU A 266 6.17 -32.51 15.79
CA GLU A 266 5.36 -32.96 14.67
C GLU A 266 5.23 -34.49 14.71
N GLU A 267 4.09 -35.01 15.20
CA GLU A 267 3.66 -36.36 14.85
C GLU A 267 2.93 -36.34 13.50
N ASP A 268 3.73 -36.57 12.46
CA ASP A 268 3.31 -37.03 11.14
C ASP A 268 2.63 -38.42 11.27
N SER A 269 1.32 -38.46 11.50
CA SER A 269 0.54 -39.70 11.37
C SER A 269 -0.02 -39.83 9.96
N SER A 270 0.85 -40.26 9.06
CA SER A 270 0.48 -41.01 7.85
C SER A 270 -0.38 -42.23 8.24
N SER A 271 -1.69 -42.14 8.10
CA SER A 271 -2.57 -43.32 8.04
C SER A 271 -3.00 -43.53 6.58
N GLY A 272 -2.16 -44.26 5.85
CA GLY A 272 -2.59 -44.96 4.65
C GLY A 272 -3.47 -46.13 5.06
N GLU A 273 -4.74 -46.10 4.66
CA GLU A 273 -5.61 -47.26 4.77
C GLU A 273 -5.90 -47.78 3.36
N SER A 274 -5.05 -48.73 2.95
CA SER A 274 -5.32 -49.67 1.88
C SER A 274 -6.19 -50.80 2.43
N GLY A 275 -7.40 -50.94 1.90
CA GLY A 275 -8.30 -52.07 2.14
C GLY A 275 -8.97 -52.48 0.84
N ASP A 276 -8.25 -53.31 0.06
CA ASP A 276 -8.87 -54.22 -0.91
C ASP A 276 -9.53 -55.36 -0.12
N GLU A 277 -10.79 -55.67 -0.40
CA GLU A 277 -11.22 -57.07 -0.52
C GLU A 277 -12.49 -57.20 -1.38
N ASP A 278 -12.36 -58.09 -2.36
CA ASP A 278 -13.32 -58.55 -3.35
C ASP A 278 -14.59 -59.18 -2.76
N GLY A 279 -15.69 -59.13 -3.51
CA GLY A 279 -16.91 -59.89 -3.16
C GLY A 279 -18.03 -59.77 -4.19
N ALA A 280 -17.94 -60.60 -5.23
CA ALA A 280 -18.86 -60.83 -6.35
C ALA A 280 -20.38 -60.84 -6.09
N GLY A 281 -21.15 -60.53 -7.13
CA GLY A 281 -22.37 -61.30 -7.44
C GLY A 281 -23.59 -60.53 -7.97
N ASP A 282 -23.75 -60.59 -9.30
CA ASP A 282 -24.97 -60.97 -10.03
C ASP A 282 -26.06 -59.93 -10.36
N ASP A 283 -26.17 -59.68 -11.67
CA ASP A 283 -27.35 -59.71 -12.54
C ASP A 283 -28.65 -58.99 -12.12
N ASN A 284 -29.13 -58.09 -12.99
CA ASN A 284 -30.19 -58.45 -13.94
C ASN A 284 -30.41 -57.38 -15.04
N GLU A 285 -30.72 -57.88 -16.23
CA GLU A 285 -31.09 -57.17 -17.46
C GLU A 285 -32.43 -56.41 -17.36
N GLY A 286 -32.58 -55.37 -18.18
CA GLY A 286 -33.84 -54.64 -18.42
C GLY A 286 -33.66 -53.26 -19.01
#